data_AF-A0A9X8IU96-F1
#
_entry.id   AF-A0A9X8IU96-F1
#
_cell.length_a   1.000
_cell.length_b   1.000
_cell.length_c   1.000
_cell.angle_alpha   90.00
_cell.angle_beta   90.00
_cell.angle_gamma   90.00
#
_symmetry.space_group_name_H-M   'P 1'
#
loop_
_entity.id
_entity.type
_entity.pdbx_description
1 polymer ?
#
loop_
_entity_poly.entity_id
_entity_poly.type
_entity_poly.pdbx_seq_one_letter_code
_entity_poly.pdbx_strand_id
1 'polypeptide(L)' 'MTDVTITLKNNEKQDLSTDVEENELLKILNTSHFIKFNYYDGEQWRVTLVNVNEIVSIDF' A
#
# COMPACT_ATOMS: atom_id res chain seq x y z
N MET A 1 -9.48 -7.42 4.97
CA MET A 1 -8.08 -6.99 4.91
C MET A 1 -7.57 -7.49 3.57
N THR A 2 -7.17 -6.56 2.71
CA THR A 2 -6.64 -6.81 1.37
C THR A 2 -5.13 -6.80 1.49
N ASP A 3 -4.49 -7.93 1.20
CA ASP A 3 -3.04 -7.99 1.10
C ASP A 3 -2.63 -7.43 -0.26
N VAL A 4 -1.54 -6.67 -0.27
CA VAL A 4 -1.04 -6.02 -1.49
C VAL A 4 0.47 -6.06 -1.52
N THR A 5 1.03 -6.27 -2.70
CA THR A 5 2.45 -5.99 -2.96
C THR A 5 2.53 -4.72 -3.78
N ILE A 6 3.16 -3.68 -3.25
CA ILE A 6 3.42 -2.45 -3.99
C ILE A 6 4.84 -2.45 -4.53
N THR A 7 5.03 -1.98 -5.76
CA THR A 7 6.35 -1.69 -6.33
C THR A 7 6.55 -0.18 -6.38
N LEU A 8 7.63 0.31 -5.78
CA LEU A 8 7.99 1.71 -5.72
C LEU A 8 8.96 2.11 -6.84
N LYS A 9 9.08 3.42 -7.10
CA LYS A 9 9.99 3.98 -8.13
C LYS A 9 11.46 3.61 -7.95
N ASN A 10 11.90 3.34 -6.71
CA ASN A 10 13.24 2.87 -6.39
C ASN A 10 13.43 1.36 -6.65
N ASN A 11 12.45 0.68 -7.27
CA ASN A 11 12.35 -0.77 -7.48
C ASN A 11 12.21 -1.60 -6.20
N GLU A 12 11.97 -0.96 -5.05
CA GLU A 12 11.63 -1.66 -3.82
C GLU A 12 10.23 -2.24 -3.91
N LYS A 13 10.07 -3.46 -3.37
CA LYS A 13 8.77 -4.11 -3.23
C LYS A 13 8.43 -4.21 -1.75
N GLN A 14 7.19 -3.88 -1.41
CA GLN A 14 6.70 -3.95 -0.04
C GLN A 14 5.41 -4.76 0.02
N ASP A 15 5.41 -5.78 0.87
CA ASP A 15 4.23 -6.57 1.19
C ASP A 15 3.50 -5.91 2.36
N LEU A 16 2.28 -5.46 2.10
CA LEU A 16 1.49 -4.60 2.94
C LEU A 16 0.04 -5.11 3.00
N SER A 17 -0.76 -4.54 3.88
CA SER A 17 -2.19 -4.81 3.91
C SER A 17 -3.01 -3.55 4.18
N THR A 18 -4.26 -3.54 3.71
CA THR A 18 -5.19 -2.43 3.93
C THR A 18 -6.59 -2.95 4.27
N ASP A 19 -7.37 -2.14 4.98
CA ASP A 19 -8.77 -2.43 5.27
C ASP A 19 -9.70 -2.04 4.11
N VAL A 20 -9.15 -1.42 3.07
CA VAL A 20 -9.86 -0.97 1.88
C VAL A 20 -9.99 -2.09 0.86
N GLU A 21 -11.17 -2.22 0.24
CA GLU A 21 -11.38 -3.17 -0.86
C GLU A 21 -10.59 -2.79 -2.12
N GLU A 22 -10.19 -3.77 -2.94
CA GLU A 22 -9.36 -3.55 -4.14
C GLU A 22 -9.89 -2.43 -5.05
N ASN A 23 -11.18 -2.47 -5.37
CA ASN A 23 -11.84 -1.48 -6.24
C ASN A 23 -11.83 -0.06 -5.65
N GLU A 24 -11.91 0.06 -4.32
CA GLU A 24 -11.85 1.35 -3.64
C GLU A 24 -10.39 1.84 -3.55
N LEU A 25 -9.44 0.94 -3.32
CA LEU A 25 -8.01 1.26 -3.32
C LEU A 25 -7.58 1.86 -4.67
N LEU A 26 -8.05 1.29 -5.79
CA LEU A 26 -7.78 1.83 -7.13
C LEU A 26 -8.34 3.26 -7.33
N LYS A 27 -9.46 3.61 -6.67
CA LYS A 27 -9.99 4.98 -6.70
C LYS A 27 -9.15 5.92 -5.83
N ILE A 28 -8.71 5.45 -4.66
CA ILE A 28 -7.86 6.23 -3.75
C ILE A 28 -6.51 6.55 -4.42
N LEU A 29 -5.89 5.60 -5.13
CA LEU A 29 -4.66 5.83 -5.90
C LEU A 29 -4.77 6.97 -6.90
N ASN A 30 -5.96 7.24 -7.44
CA ASN A 30 -6.16 8.31 -8.42
C ASN A 30 -6.46 9.68 -7.78
N THR A 31 -6.73 9.73 -6.47
CA THR A 31 -7.31 10.92 -5.81
C THR A 31 -6.55 11.38 -4.58
N SER A 32 -5.75 10.51 -3.96
CA SER A 32 -5.06 10.77 -2.71
C SER A 32 -3.56 10.94 -2.90
N HIS A 33 -2.95 11.74 -2.02
CA HIS A 33 -1.49 11.88 -1.99
C HIS A 33 -0.81 10.74 -1.22
N PHE A 34 -1.50 10.18 -0.21
CA PHE A 34 -0.99 9.12 0.64
C PHE A 34 -2.03 8.03 0.86
N ILE A 35 -1.57 6.80 1.03
CA ILE A 35 -2.38 5.65 1.43
C ILE A 35 -1.84 5.07 2.71
N LYS A 36 -2.75 4.77 3.64
CA LYS A 36 -2.43 4.05 4.87
C LYS A 36 -2.37 2.55 4.57
N PHE A 37 -1.25 1.93 4.94
CA PHE A 37 -1.06 0.49 4.92
C PHE A 37 -0.63 -0.01 6.29
N ASN A 38 -0.89 -1.29 6.54
CA ASN A 38 -0.42 -2.01 7.71
C ASN A 38 0.66 -3.01 7.28
N TYR A 39 1.61 -3.30 8.17
CA TYR A 39 2.63 -4.34 7.98
C TYR A 39 3.01 -4.94 9.33
N TYR A 40 3.51 -6.18 9.32
CA TYR A 40 4.05 -6.83 10.51
C TYR A 40 5.56 -6.69 10.54
N ASP A 41 6.12 -6.11 11.60
CA ASP A 41 7.57 -5.88 11.72
C ASP A 41 8.34 -7.06 12.35
N GLY A 42 7.65 -8.16 12.65
CA GLY A 42 8.19 -9.32 13.36
C GLY A 42 7.82 -9.37 14.85
N GLU A 43 7.32 -8.28 15.43
CA GLU A 43 6.86 -8.21 16.82
C GLU A 43 5.40 -7.78 16.90
N GLN A 44 5.02 -6.72 16.18
CA GLN A 44 3.69 -6.12 16.21
C GLN A 44 3.24 -5.58 14.86
N TRP A 45 1.93 -5.38 14.74
CA TRP A 45 1.36 -4.67 13.59
C TRP A 45 1.68 -3.18 13.66
N ARG A 46 2.20 -2.66 12.55
CA ARG A 46 2.53 -1.25 12.37
C ARG A 46 1.77 -0.68 11.20
N VAL A 47 1.75 0.66 11.16
CA VAL A 47 1.13 1.45 10.11
C VAL A 47 2.22 2.23 9.38
N THR A 48 2.10 2.32 8.05
CA THR A 48 2.89 3.22 7.22
C THR A 48 1.99 4.06 6.31
N LEU A 49 2.45 5.26 5.97
CA LEU A 49 1.81 6.12 4.96
C LEU A 49 2.70 6.12 3.72
N VAL A 50 2.19 5.57 2.62
CA VAL A 50 2.92 5.50 1.35
C VAL A 50 2.45 6.65 0.46
N ASN A 51 3.41 7.41 -0.08
CA ASN A 51 3.14 8.44 -1.07
C ASN A 51 2.72 7.77 -2.39
N VAL A 52 1.53 8.10 -2.88
CA VAL A 52 0.96 7.51 -4.09
C VAL A 52 1.82 7.81 -5.32
N ASN A 53 2.46 8.97 -5.36
CA ASN A 53 3.35 9.34 -6.46
C ASN A 53 4.61 8.46 -6.54
N GLU A 54 4.95 7.71 -5.49
CA GLU A 54 6.09 6.79 -5.49
C GLU A 54 5.71 5.37 -5.93
N ILE A 55 4.41 5.07 -6.01
CA ILE A 55 3.90 3.76 -6.40
C ILE A 55 3.91 3.64 -7.93
N VAL A 56 4.49 2.56 -8.45
CA VAL A 56 4.55 2.23 -9.87
C VAL A 56 3.52 1.15 -10.23
N SER A 57 3.36 0.14 -9.36
CA SER A 57 2.36 -0.91 -9.52
C SER A 57 1.86 -1.41 -8.17
N ILE A 58 0.68 -2.01 -8.18
CA ILE A 58 0.07 -2.73 -7.05
C ILE A 58 -0.43 -4.08 -7.57
N ASP A 59 -0.06 -5.14 -6.86
CA ASP A 59 -0.51 -6.51 -7.07
C ASP A 59 -1.35 -6.97 -5.85
N PHE A 60 -2.37 -7.81 -6.08
CA PHE A 60 -3.30 -8.34 -5.08
C PHE A 60 -3.19 -9.86 -4.98
#